data_AF-A0A382HQV1-F1
#
_entry.id   AF-A0A382HQV1-F1
#
_cell.length_a   1.000
_cell.length_b   1.000
_cell.length_c   1.000
_cell.angle_alpha   90.00
_cell.angle_beta   90.00
_cell.angle_gamma   90.00
#
_symmetry.space_group_name_H-M   'P 1'
#
loop_
_entity.id
_entity.type
_entity.pdbx_description
1 polymer ?
#
loop_
_entity_poly.entity_id
_entity_poly.type
_entity_poly.pdbx_seq_one_letter_code
_entity_poly.pdbx_strand_id
1 'polypeptide(L)'
;MKRQLLIMSLMCCTLVFGQNNLAKTIVDGLHRIPLPGNNASDKYGKDGAPVVRALPDYRVPSGRTEEYELYLTDSYGDGWNGAAVDLSVNGTVVITGATIADGDEASYYFDVDDFDYVATSWTSGTYDSECTYGIYDAEGYLVIESGAGDISLSIDFSGDNIQANGGFEGEFADWEGYPHMN
;
A
#
# COMPACT_ATOMS: atom_id res chain seq x y z
N MET A 1 10.74 5.08 -66.86
CA MET A 1 10.94 6.52 -67.14
C MET A 1 11.26 7.23 -65.83
N LYS A 2 12.30 8.06 -65.83
CA LYS A 2 12.87 8.79 -64.68
C LYS A 2 11.97 9.96 -64.25
N ARG A 3 12.00 10.34 -62.96
CA ARG A 3 12.43 11.68 -62.47
C ARG A 3 12.39 11.76 -60.94
N GLN A 4 13.58 11.82 -60.33
CA GLN A 4 13.83 12.54 -59.07
C GLN A 4 13.85 14.05 -59.37
N LEU A 5 13.46 14.90 -58.41
CA LEU A 5 14.16 16.17 -58.17
C LEU A 5 13.96 16.69 -56.74
N LEU A 6 15.08 16.82 -56.04
CA LEU A 6 15.33 17.44 -54.75
C LEU A 6 15.60 18.95 -54.97
N ILE A 7 15.01 19.85 -54.18
CA ILE A 7 15.55 21.21 -53.95
C ILE A 7 15.41 21.61 -52.48
N MET A 8 16.58 21.80 -51.86
CA MET A 8 16.85 22.44 -50.57
C MET A 8 16.57 23.96 -50.64
N SER A 9 16.17 24.60 -49.53
CA SER A 9 16.74 25.91 -49.15
C SER A 9 16.49 26.26 -47.68
N LEU A 10 17.41 27.06 -47.16
CA LEU A 10 17.87 27.27 -45.79
C LEU A 10 17.26 28.54 -45.14
N MET A 11 17.05 28.48 -43.82
CA MET A 11 17.29 29.51 -42.77
C MET A 11 16.69 30.93 -42.82
N CYS A 12 16.08 31.33 -41.69
CA CYS A 12 16.24 32.65 -41.03
C CYS A 12 15.77 32.50 -39.56
N CYS A 13 16.68 32.42 -38.57
CA CYS A 13 17.16 33.51 -37.70
C CYS A 13 16.11 34.05 -36.71
N THR A 14 16.55 34.43 -35.48
CA THR A 14 15.84 35.06 -34.33
C THR A 14 15.56 34.06 -33.19
N LEU A 15 15.99 34.17 -31.93
CA LEU A 15 16.52 35.26 -31.10
C LEU A 15 17.25 34.66 -29.87
N VAL A 16 18.40 35.21 -29.48
CA VAL A 16 19.07 34.92 -28.19
C VAL A 16 18.59 35.95 -27.16
N PHE A 17 18.07 35.51 -26.02
CA PHE A 17 18.16 36.26 -24.76
C PHE A 17 18.33 35.27 -23.61
N GLY A 18 19.46 35.39 -22.91
CA GLY A 18 19.64 34.76 -21.60
C GLY A 18 18.98 35.59 -20.51
N GLN A 19 18.45 34.93 -19.48
CA GLN A 19 18.26 35.52 -18.16
C GLN A 19 18.70 34.51 -17.09
N ASN A 20 19.82 34.84 -16.44
CA ASN A 20 20.21 34.24 -15.18
C ASN A 20 19.39 34.86 -14.04
N ASN A 21 18.92 34.00 -13.15
CA ASN A 21 18.53 34.22 -11.74
C ASN A 21 17.57 35.37 -11.41
N LEU A 22 16.46 35.05 -10.73
CA LEU A 22 16.06 35.59 -9.42
C LEU A 22 14.79 34.85 -8.94
N ALA A 23 14.66 34.75 -7.62
CA ALA A 23 13.87 33.76 -6.90
C ALA A 23 12.34 33.96 -6.89
N LYS A 24 11.65 32.90 -6.40
CA LYS A 24 10.49 32.93 -5.49
C LYS A 24 9.11 32.63 -6.10
N THR A 25 8.67 31.37 -5.97
CA THR A 25 7.29 31.04 -5.56
C THR A 25 7.34 29.73 -4.76
N ILE A 26 7.18 29.86 -3.45
CA ILE A 26 6.94 28.78 -2.48
C ILE A 26 5.43 28.75 -2.25
N VAL A 27 4.79 27.59 -2.41
CA VAL A 27 3.56 27.15 -1.71
C VAL A 27 3.58 25.60 -1.72
N ASP A 28 4.20 24.94 -0.74
CA ASP A 28 3.61 24.33 0.48
C ASP A 28 2.70 23.11 0.18
N GLY A 29 2.91 21.88 0.68
CA GLY A 29 3.83 21.42 1.72
C GLY A 29 4.15 19.93 1.64
N LEU A 30 5.45 19.63 1.61
CA LEU A 30 6.02 18.41 2.15
C LEU A 30 6.29 18.71 3.63
N HIS A 31 5.65 17.98 4.54
CA HIS A 31 5.69 18.25 5.98
C HIS A 31 7.13 18.08 6.52
N ARG A 32 7.93 19.14 6.48
CA ARG A 32 9.31 19.12 6.97
C ARG A 32 9.29 19.27 8.49
N ILE A 33 9.28 18.13 9.18
CA ILE A 33 9.58 18.07 10.61
C ILE A 33 10.98 18.67 10.82
N PRO A 34 11.15 19.70 11.67
CA PRO A 34 12.47 20.18 12.03
C PRO A 34 13.18 19.12 12.86
N LEU A 35 14.18 18.43 12.28
CA LEU A 35 15.05 17.55 13.07
C LEU A 35 15.90 18.43 14.00
N PRO A 36 15.99 18.12 15.30
CA PRO A 36 16.94 18.78 16.19
C PRO A 36 18.34 18.54 15.63
N GLY A 37 19.13 19.62 15.50
CA GLY A 37 20.47 19.56 14.93
C GLY A 37 21.31 18.46 15.58
N ASN A 38 21.77 17.52 14.76
CA ASN A 38 22.77 16.54 15.14
C ASN A 38 24.12 17.24 15.27
N ASN A 39 24.35 17.82 16.45
CA ASN A 39 25.68 18.27 16.87
C ASN A 39 26.58 17.04 17.05
N ALA A 40 27.05 16.47 15.95
CA ALA A 40 28.17 15.54 15.98
C ALA A 40 29.42 16.36 16.33
N SER A 41 29.85 16.29 17.59
CA SER A 41 31.17 16.80 17.96
C SER A 41 32.23 15.86 17.39
N ASP A 42 33.06 16.36 16.47
CA ASP A 42 34.23 15.64 15.96
C ASP A 42 35.22 15.40 17.10
N LYS A 43 35.22 14.20 17.69
CA LYS A 43 36.08 13.88 18.83
C LYS A 43 37.43 13.24 18.44
N TYR A 44 37.93 13.56 17.25
CA TYR A 44 39.23 13.16 16.70
C TYR A 44 39.42 11.68 16.35
N GLY A 45 39.72 11.40 15.09
CA GLY A 45 40.54 10.28 14.65
C GLY A 45 41.78 10.86 13.97
N LYS A 46 42.98 10.51 14.44
CA LYS A 46 44.27 10.90 13.86
C LYS A 46 44.33 10.66 12.34
N ASP A 47 45.04 11.54 11.64
CA ASP A 47 45.22 11.54 10.19
C ASP A 47 45.52 10.15 9.62
N GLY A 48 44.70 9.72 8.66
CA GLY A 48 44.91 8.52 7.83
C GLY A 48 44.08 7.27 8.16
N ALA A 49 43.14 7.31 9.11
CA ALA A 49 42.23 6.18 9.34
C ALA A 49 41.13 6.12 8.24
N PRO A 50 40.83 4.93 7.67
CA PRO A 50 39.72 4.81 6.74
C PRO A 50 38.41 5.20 7.43
N VAL A 51 37.56 5.96 6.73
CA VAL A 51 36.25 6.37 7.25
C VAL A 51 35.43 5.12 7.57
N VAL A 52 35.23 4.83 8.85
CA VAL A 52 34.25 3.83 9.30
C VAL A 52 32.88 4.44 9.06
N ARG A 53 32.28 4.12 7.91
CA ARG A 53 30.88 4.45 7.65
C ARG A 53 30.05 3.39 8.36
N ALA A 54 29.58 3.68 9.56
CA ALA A 54 28.56 2.85 10.19
C ALA A 54 27.35 2.82 9.26
N LEU A 55 26.88 1.61 8.96
CA LEU A 55 25.59 1.44 8.29
C LEU A 55 24.49 1.87 9.28
N PRO A 56 23.38 2.45 8.81
CA PRO A 56 22.27 2.80 9.70
C PRO A 56 21.72 1.54 10.36
N ASP A 57 21.35 1.65 11.64
CA ASP A 57 20.79 0.55 12.44
C ASP A 57 19.49 0.00 11.86
N TYR A 58 18.85 0.77 10.98
CA TYR A 58 17.66 0.40 10.26
C TYR A 58 17.61 1.12 8.91
N ARG A 59 17.30 0.36 7.85
CA ARG A 59 16.87 0.92 6.56
C ARG A 59 15.41 0.50 6.38
N VAL A 60 14.54 1.48 6.14
CA VAL A 60 13.14 1.23 5.78
C VAL A 60 13.13 0.31 4.53
N PRO A 61 12.50 -0.87 4.58
CA PRO A 61 12.26 -1.69 3.39
C PRO A 61 11.47 -0.88 2.37
N SER A 62 11.78 -1.01 1.09
CA SER A 62 11.26 -0.11 0.04
C SER A 62 9.82 -0.39 -0.41
N GLY A 63 8.94 -0.89 0.46
CA GLY A 63 7.66 -1.45 0.01
C GLY A 63 7.87 -2.85 -0.53
N ARG A 64 7.50 -3.86 0.27
CA ARG A 64 7.27 -5.19 -0.29
C ARG A 64 5.85 -5.12 -0.84
N THR A 65 5.73 -5.05 -2.16
CA THR A 65 4.42 -5.12 -2.80
C THR A 65 4.08 -6.59 -3.02
N GLU A 66 2.88 -6.97 -2.62
CA GLU A 66 2.37 -8.33 -2.68
C GLU A 66 1.05 -8.32 -3.46
N GLU A 67 0.90 -9.26 -4.41
CA GLU A 67 -0.30 -9.37 -5.23
C GLU A 67 -1.33 -10.21 -4.49
N TYR A 68 -2.43 -9.57 -4.10
CA TYR A 68 -3.56 -10.17 -3.43
C TYR A 68 -4.67 -10.48 -4.43
N GLU A 69 -5.54 -11.42 -4.08
CA GLU A 69 -6.69 -11.80 -4.89
C GLU A 69 -8.00 -11.41 -4.20
N LEU A 70 -8.86 -10.71 -4.93
CA LEU A 70 -10.27 -10.59 -4.64
C LEU A 70 -11.00 -11.70 -5.43
N TYR A 71 -11.51 -12.68 -4.70
CA TYR A 71 -12.23 -13.82 -5.26
C TYR A 71 -13.73 -13.70 -4.98
N LEU A 72 -14.55 -13.96 -5.99
CA LEU A 72 -16.01 -13.85 -5.95
C LEU A 72 -16.62 -15.23 -6.20
N THR A 73 -17.75 -15.49 -5.54
CA THR A 73 -18.55 -16.70 -5.72
C THR A 73 -20.05 -16.37 -5.83
N ASP A 74 -20.76 -17.17 -6.60
CA ASP A 74 -22.22 -17.18 -6.73
C ASP A 74 -22.76 -18.60 -6.52
N SER A 75 -23.66 -18.74 -5.55
CA SER A 75 -24.24 -20.05 -5.21
C SER A 75 -25.18 -20.65 -6.28
N TYR A 76 -25.71 -19.85 -7.22
CA TYR A 76 -26.61 -20.32 -8.28
C TYR A 76 -25.95 -20.46 -9.64
N GLY A 77 -24.82 -19.79 -9.86
CA GLY A 77 -24.00 -19.89 -11.07
C GLY A 77 -24.56 -19.16 -12.28
N ASP A 78 -25.40 -18.14 -12.06
CA ASP A 78 -25.95 -17.27 -13.11
C ASP A 78 -25.40 -15.84 -13.08
N GLY A 79 -24.45 -15.59 -12.17
CA GLY A 79 -23.78 -14.33 -11.98
C GLY A 79 -24.39 -13.51 -10.86
N TRP A 80 -23.92 -12.28 -10.70
CA TRP A 80 -24.26 -11.43 -9.55
C TRP A 80 -25.42 -10.47 -9.81
N ASN A 81 -26.06 -10.57 -10.97
CA ASN A 81 -27.35 -9.93 -11.23
C ASN A 81 -27.40 -8.42 -10.90
N GLY A 82 -26.33 -7.71 -11.26
CA GLY A 82 -26.15 -6.27 -11.04
C GLY A 82 -25.47 -5.90 -9.71
N ALA A 83 -25.18 -6.87 -8.85
CA ALA A 83 -24.34 -6.65 -7.68
C ALA A 83 -22.86 -6.54 -8.09
N ALA A 84 -22.11 -5.73 -7.34
CA ALA A 84 -20.70 -5.52 -7.59
C ALA A 84 -19.98 -5.02 -6.34
N VAL A 85 -18.66 -5.14 -6.34
CA VAL A 85 -17.78 -4.61 -5.28
C VAL A 85 -16.70 -3.72 -5.88
N ASP A 86 -16.53 -2.53 -5.31
CA ASP A 86 -15.35 -1.70 -5.52
C ASP A 86 -14.31 -2.05 -4.44
N LEU A 87 -13.02 -2.08 -4.78
CA LEU A 87 -11.92 -2.27 -3.83
C LEU A 87 -10.97 -1.07 -3.89
N SER A 88 -10.63 -0.56 -2.72
CA SER A 88 -9.72 0.56 -2.54
C SER A 88 -8.54 0.22 -1.65
N VAL A 89 -7.39 0.79 -1.97
CA VAL A 89 -6.15 0.72 -1.19
C VAL A 89 -5.77 2.15 -0.81
N ASN A 90 -5.63 2.42 0.49
CA ASN A 90 -5.37 3.75 1.06
C ASN A 90 -6.35 4.83 0.55
N GLY A 91 -7.63 4.45 0.38
CA GLY A 91 -8.69 5.33 -0.10
C GLY A 91 -8.68 5.60 -1.61
N THR A 92 -7.77 4.99 -2.37
CA THR A 92 -7.78 5.03 -3.84
C THR A 92 -8.42 3.75 -4.37
N VAL A 93 -9.49 3.88 -5.16
CA VAL A 93 -10.14 2.72 -5.81
C VAL A 93 -9.19 2.12 -6.85
N VAL A 94 -8.82 0.86 -6.66
CA VAL A 94 -7.93 0.10 -7.55
C VAL A 94 -8.69 -0.91 -8.40
N ILE A 95 -9.80 -1.45 -7.91
CA ILE A 95 -10.74 -2.28 -8.67
C ILE A 95 -12.11 -1.61 -8.58
N THR A 96 -12.76 -1.42 -9.73
CA THR A 96 -14.11 -0.87 -9.80
C THR A 96 -15.07 -1.89 -10.40
N GLY A 97 -16.23 -2.06 -9.78
CA GLY A 97 -17.34 -2.85 -10.27
C GLY A 97 -17.01 -4.33 -10.45
N ALA A 98 -16.19 -4.93 -9.59
CA ALA A 98 -15.93 -6.36 -9.64
C ALA A 98 -17.23 -7.14 -9.44
N THR A 99 -17.53 -8.03 -10.38
CA THR A 99 -18.80 -8.76 -10.46
C THR A 99 -18.60 -10.10 -11.16
N ILE A 100 -19.58 -10.99 -11.05
CA ILE A 100 -19.68 -12.20 -11.87
C ILE A 100 -20.73 -11.93 -12.95
N ALA A 101 -20.31 -11.92 -14.21
CA ALA A 101 -21.22 -11.66 -15.33
C ALA A 101 -22.07 -12.87 -15.73
N ASP A 102 -21.52 -14.08 -15.56
CA ASP A 102 -22.12 -15.40 -15.82
C ASP A 102 -21.24 -16.45 -15.11
N GLY A 103 -21.82 -17.58 -14.70
CA GLY A 103 -21.13 -18.62 -13.93
C GLY A 103 -21.08 -18.35 -12.43
N ASP A 104 -20.25 -19.13 -11.72
CA ASP A 104 -20.22 -19.22 -10.26
C ASP A 104 -18.98 -18.62 -9.59
N GLU A 105 -17.97 -18.20 -10.35
CA GLU A 105 -16.71 -17.68 -9.80
C GLU A 105 -16.07 -16.56 -10.65
N ALA A 106 -15.34 -15.64 -10.00
CA ALA A 106 -14.48 -14.67 -10.68
C ALA A 106 -13.31 -14.21 -9.78
N SER A 107 -12.17 -13.89 -10.39
CA SER A 107 -10.98 -13.41 -9.69
C SER A 107 -10.52 -12.05 -10.21
N TYR A 108 -10.10 -11.19 -9.30
CA TYR A 108 -9.48 -9.89 -9.57
C TYR A 108 -8.22 -9.74 -8.72
N TYR A 109 -7.14 -9.25 -9.31
CA TYR A 109 -5.86 -9.12 -8.62
C TYR A 109 -5.53 -7.65 -8.35
N PHE A 110 -4.93 -7.37 -7.19
CA PHE A 110 -4.51 -6.04 -6.79
C PHE A 110 -3.24 -6.09 -5.94
N ASP A 111 -2.43 -5.04 -6.03
CA ASP A 111 -1.19 -4.91 -5.29
C ASP A 111 -1.41 -4.19 -3.96
N VAL A 112 -0.78 -4.69 -2.89
CA VAL A 112 -0.73 -4.05 -1.56
C VAL A 112 0.70 -4.01 -1.00
N ASP A 113 1.00 -2.96 -0.25
CA ASP A 113 2.23 -2.83 0.53
C ASP A 113 1.96 -3.04 2.04
N ASP A 114 3.04 -3.25 2.80
CA ASP A 114 2.98 -3.33 4.26
C ASP A 114 2.38 -2.05 4.84
N PHE A 115 1.43 -2.20 5.78
CA PHE A 115 0.64 -1.12 6.38
C PHE A 115 -0.40 -0.45 5.46
N ASP A 116 -0.68 -1.00 4.28
CA ASP A 116 -1.80 -0.51 3.47
C ASP A 116 -3.15 -0.76 4.13
N TYR A 117 -4.09 0.16 3.89
CA TYR A 117 -5.47 0.02 4.30
C TYR A 117 -6.33 -0.40 3.11
N VAL A 118 -6.86 -1.62 3.15
CA VAL A 118 -7.76 -2.18 2.14
C VAL A 118 -9.20 -2.03 2.60
N ALA A 119 -10.06 -1.50 1.74
CA ALA A 119 -11.49 -1.40 2.00
C ALA A 119 -12.31 -1.66 0.75
N THR A 120 -13.47 -2.28 0.92
CA THR A 120 -14.43 -2.49 -0.16
C THR A 120 -15.68 -1.64 0.01
N SER A 121 -16.39 -1.43 -1.11
CA SER A 121 -17.73 -0.84 -1.11
C SER A 121 -18.66 -1.71 -1.95
N TRP A 122 -19.73 -2.17 -1.32
CA TRP A 122 -20.75 -3.03 -1.89
C TRP A 122 -21.80 -2.24 -2.66
N THR A 123 -22.10 -2.70 -3.87
CA THR A 123 -23.25 -2.29 -4.66
C THR A 123 -24.24 -3.45 -4.72
N SER A 124 -25.43 -3.23 -4.17
CA SER A 124 -26.51 -4.21 -4.14
C SER A 124 -27.10 -4.46 -5.53
N GLY A 125 -27.35 -5.74 -5.83
CA GLY A 125 -28.05 -6.23 -7.01
C GLY A 125 -29.42 -6.81 -6.67
N THR A 126 -29.88 -7.74 -7.50
CA THR A 126 -31.21 -8.35 -7.34
C THR A 126 -31.22 -9.49 -6.32
N TYR A 127 -30.08 -10.18 -6.16
CA TYR A 127 -29.99 -11.45 -5.44
C TYR A 127 -28.79 -11.53 -4.48
N ASP A 128 -28.49 -10.44 -3.77
CA ASP A 128 -27.39 -10.29 -2.81
C ASP A 128 -27.09 -11.49 -1.87
N SER A 129 -28.10 -12.30 -1.53
CA SER A 129 -27.92 -13.50 -0.69
C SER A 129 -27.11 -14.63 -1.33
N GLU A 130 -26.93 -14.62 -2.65
CA GLU A 130 -26.12 -15.62 -3.37
C GLU A 130 -24.67 -15.19 -3.57
N CYS A 131 -24.37 -13.90 -3.36
CA CYS A 131 -23.08 -13.30 -3.62
C CYS A 131 -22.18 -13.40 -2.39
N THR A 132 -20.97 -13.95 -2.57
CA THR A 132 -19.92 -13.95 -1.53
C THR A 132 -18.57 -13.64 -2.15
N TYR A 133 -17.77 -12.78 -1.51
CA TYR A 133 -16.39 -12.53 -1.91
C TYR A 133 -15.42 -12.64 -0.74
N GLY A 134 -14.17 -12.91 -1.06
CA GLY A 134 -13.08 -12.94 -0.11
C GLY A 134 -11.80 -12.34 -0.68
N ILE A 135 -10.92 -11.93 0.22
CA ILE A 135 -9.58 -11.48 -0.10
C ILE A 135 -8.59 -12.55 0.34
N TYR A 136 -7.76 -13.00 -0.58
CA TYR A 136 -6.67 -13.94 -0.35
C TYR A 136 -5.32 -13.23 -0.44
N ASP A 137 -4.38 -13.64 0.40
CA ASP A 137 -2.99 -13.15 0.36
C ASP A 137 -2.20 -13.76 -0.81
N ALA A 138 -0.96 -13.31 -0.97
CA ALA A 138 -0.06 -13.76 -2.02
C ALA A 138 0.33 -15.25 -1.92
N GLU A 139 0.15 -15.86 -0.75
CA GLU A 139 0.36 -17.30 -0.51
C GLU A 139 -0.92 -18.14 -0.76
N GLY A 140 -2.05 -17.49 -1.01
CA GLY A 140 -3.34 -18.12 -1.29
C GLY A 140 -4.14 -18.48 -0.03
N TYR A 141 -3.86 -17.87 1.11
CA TYR A 141 -4.69 -18.01 2.31
C TYR A 141 -5.79 -16.95 2.35
N LEU A 142 -6.99 -17.35 2.78
CA LEU A 142 -8.09 -16.42 2.99
C LEU A 142 -7.78 -15.49 4.17
N VAL A 143 -7.80 -14.19 3.91
CA VAL A 143 -7.57 -13.15 4.91
C VAL A 143 -8.89 -12.69 5.52
N ILE A 144 -9.90 -12.44 4.68
CA ILE A 144 -11.22 -11.98 5.09
C ILE A 144 -12.26 -12.30 4.01
N GLU A 145 -13.51 -12.54 4.42
CA GLU A 145 -14.65 -12.77 3.53
C GLU A 145 -15.87 -11.93 3.92
N SER A 146 -16.77 -11.72 2.97
CA SER A 146 -18.09 -11.12 3.18
C SER A 146 -19.10 -11.63 2.14
N GLY A 147 -20.36 -11.74 2.55
CA GLY A 147 -21.48 -11.75 1.61
C GLY A 147 -21.75 -10.33 1.07
N ALA A 148 -23.02 -9.99 0.89
CA ALA A 148 -23.44 -8.63 0.59
C ALA A 148 -23.13 -7.65 1.75
N GLY A 149 -22.05 -6.91 1.61
CA GLY A 149 -21.58 -5.95 2.61
C GLY A 149 -20.16 -5.46 2.36
N ASP A 150 -19.77 -4.42 3.09
CA ASP A 150 -18.45 -3.81 3.03
C ASP A 150 -17.47 -4.50 3.99
N ILE A 151 -16.19 -4.52 3.64
CA ILE A 151 -15.09 -4.94 4.51
C ILE A 151 -14.01 -3.87 4.59
N SER A 152 -13.26 -3.88 5.68
CA SER A 152 -12.04 -3.07 5.78
C SER A 152 -11.00 -3.74 6.67
N LEU A 153 -9.73 -3.65 6.28
CA LEU A 153 -8.60 -4.28 6.95
C LEU A 153 -7.33 -3.46 6.76
N SER A 154 -6.45 -3.45 7.76
CA SER A 154 -5.06 -3.02 7.60
C SER A 154 -4.17 -4.23 7.35
N ILE A 155 -3.30 -4.11 6.36
CA ILE A 155 -2.32 -5.13 5.98
C ILE A 155 -1.09 -5.00 6.88
N ASP A 156 -0.60 -6.12 7.40
CA ASP A 156 0.58 -6.17 8.25
C ASP A 156 1.37 -7.44 7.95
N PHE A 157 2.52 -7.29 7.31
CA PHE A 157 3.40 -8.41 6.96
C PHE A 157 4.35 -8.82 8.09
N SER A 158 4.31 -8.12 9.23
CA SER A 158 5.15 -8.44 10.38
C SER A 158 4.82 -9.82 10.99
N GLY A 159 3.65 -10.38 10.68
CA GLY A 159 3.18 -11.65 11.23
C GLY A 159 2.71 -11.52 12.68
N ASP A 160 2.64 -10.30 13.23
CA ASP A 160 2.07 -10.05 14.54
C ASP A 160 0.54 -10.12 14.45
N ASN A 161 -0.02 -11.23 14.92
CA ASN A 161 -1.46 -11.42 14.94
C ASN A 161 -2.11 -10.56 16.04
N ILE A 162 -2.37 -9.27 15.76
CA ILE A 162 -3.03 -8.34 16.69
C ILE A 162 -4.50 -8.75 16.95
N GLN A 163 -5.03 -9.73 16.23
CA GLN A 163 -6.37 -10.29 16.43
C GLN A 163 -6.36 -11.75 16.94
N ALA A 164 -5.25 -12.22 17.52
CA ALA A 164 -5.26 -13.43 18.35
C ALA A 164 -5.94 -13.16 19.71
N ASN A 165 -7.25 -12.96 19.67
CA ASN A 165 -8.25 -13.16 20.72
C ASN A 165 -7.75 -13.12 22.20
N GLY A 166 -7.77 -11.93 22.81
CA GLY A 166 -8.45 -11.74 24.09
C GLY A 166 -7.78 -12.19 25.41
N GLY A 167 -6.45 -12.22 25.49
CA GLY A 167 -5.73 -12.45 26.75
C GLY A 167 -5.24 -11.16 27.41
N PHE A 168 -6.13 -10.47 28.12
CA PHE A 168 -5.84 -9.39 29.06
C PHE A 168 -4.50 -9.59 29.79
N GLU A 169 -3.58 -8.62 29.63
CA GLU A 169 -2.29 -8.51 30.31
C GLU A 169 -2.50 -8.52 31.84
N GLY A 170 -2.52 -9.73 32.40
CA GLY A 170 -2.38 -9.95 33.81
C GLY A 170 -0.92 -9.71 34.17
N GLU A 171 -0.64 -8.48 34.62
CA GLU A 171 0.37 -8.20 35.64
C GLU A 171 0.39 -9.37 36.62
N PHE A 172 1.36 -10.29 36.44
CA PHE A 172 1.65 -11.30 37.44
C PHE A 172 2.26 -10.53 38.62
N ALA A 173 1.37 -10.09 39.50
CA ALA A 173 1.70 -9.65 40.83
C ALA A 173 2.60 -10.72 41.45
N ASP A 174 3.82 -10.30 41.74
CA ASP A 174 4.82 -11.03 42.48
C ASP A 174 4.16 -11.67 43.71
N TRP A 175 4.05 -13.00 43.72
CA TRP A 175 3.52 -13.76 44.85
C TRP A 175 4.60 -13.85 45.93
N GLU A 176 4.91 -12.70 46.54
CA GLU A 176 5.63 -12.63 47.80
C GLU A 176 4.59 -12.75 48.94
N GLY A 177 4.49 -13.94 49.54
CA GLY A 177 4.02 -14.08 50.91
C GLY A 177 2.72 -14.87 51.12
N TYR A 178 2.85 -16.19 51.28
CA TYR A 178 1.96 -16.89 52.21
C TYR A 178 2.51 -16.72 53.64
N PRO A 179 1.80 -16.08 54.59
CA PRO A 179 2.15 -16.21 55.99
C PRO A 179 1.83 -17.64 56.46
N HIS A 180 2.85 -18.29 57.03
CA HIS A 180 2.71 -19.55 57.75
C HIS A 180 1.62 -19.41 58.83
N MET A 181 0.61 -20.28 58.78
CA MET A 181 -0.36 -20.42 59.86
C MET A 181 0.33 -21.09 61.06
N ASN A 182 0.26 -20.45 62.23
CA ASN A 182 0.54 -21.08 63.53
C ASN A 182 -0.59 -22.02 63.93
#